data_AF-A0A523X6A9-F1
#
_entry.id   AF-A0A523X6A9-F1
#
_cell.length_a   1.000
_cell.length_b   1.000
_cell.length_c   1.000
_cell.angle_alpha   90.00
_cell.angle_beta   90.00
_cell.angle_gamma   90.00
#
_symmetry.space_group_name_H-M   'P 1'
#
loop_
_entity.id
_entity.type
_entity.pdbx_description
1 polymer ?
#
loop_
_entity_poly.entity_id
_entity_poly.type
_entity_poly.pdbx_seq_one_letter_code
_entity_poly.pdbx_strand_id
1 'polypeptide(L)'
;MSGTYTYTGNTYGLFYLSDISEAMTGTFGCTLNFGTTPTVSNFALSVTGANYAASISEASGTLSTTGNNHINLDYTSGAWQLGPTGSPVSATYGDAKGSVYGTNGEAVGGVWKMGEDVYYNYHATGVYQGTKVVE
;
A
#
# COMPACT_ATOMS: atom_id res chain seq x y z
N MET A 1 -11.22 16.01 11.88
CA MET A 1 -12.05 15.28 10.90
C MET A 1 -12.70 14.11 11.62
N SER A 2 -13.95 13.77 11.31
CA SER A 2 -14.64 12.56 11.78
C SER A 2 -15.36 11.91 10.60
N GLY A 3 -15.55 10.60 10.64
CA GLY A 3 -16.21 9.83 9.59
C GLY A 3 -15.31 8.82 8.90
N THR A 4 -15.90 8.05 8.00
CA THR A 4 -15.23 7.01 7.21
C THR A 4 -15.21 7.43 5.75
N TYR A 5 -14.03 7.38 5.13
CA TYR A 5 -13.85 7.83 3.75
C TYR A 5 -13.00 6.86 2.96
N THR A 6 -13.39 6.66 1.70
CA THR A 6 -12.63 5.87 0.73
C THR A 6 -11.69 6.79 -0.05
N TYR A 7 -10.47 6.32 -0.27
CA TYR A 7 -9.45 6.97 -1.10
C TYR A 7 -9.10 6.04 -2.24
N THR A 8 -8.91 6.60 -3.43
CA THR A 8 -8.45 5.85 -4.60
C THR A 8 -7.41 6.67 -5.36
N GLY A 9 -6.52 6.00 -6.07
CA GLY A 9 -5.53 6.66 -6.91
C GLY A 9 -4.51 5.70 -7.48
N ASN A 10 -3.29 6.18 -7.60
CA ASN A 10 -2.21 5.49 -8.28
C ASN A 10 -1.15 5.02 -7.30
N THR A 11 -0.48 3.94 -7.67
CA THR A 11 0.73 3.46 -7.01
C THR A 11 1.81 3.23 -8.07
N TYR A 12 3.04 3.42 -7.65
CA TYR A 12 4.22 3.24 -8.47
C TYR A 12 5.20 2.41 -7.67
N GLY A 13 5.91 1.51 -8.34
CA GLY A 13 6.88 0.66 -7.68
C GLY A 13 8.04 0.29 -8.56
N LEU A 14 9.02 -0.32 -7.95
CA LEU A 14 10.17 -0.92 -8.60
C LEU A 14 10.34 -2.31 -8.00
N PHE A 15 10.32 -3.32 -8.88
CA PHE A 15 10.63 -4.70 -8.52
C PHE A 15 12.13 -4.92 -8.70
N TYR A 16 12.75 -5.69 -7.83
CA TYR A 16 14.14 -6.11 -8.00
C TYR A 16 14.35 -7.57 -7.63
N LEU A 17 15.21 -8.20 -8.43
CA LEU A 17 15.72 -9.55 -8.27
C LEU A 17 17.14 -9.56 -8.82
N SER A 18 18.15 -9.72 -7.96
CA SER A 18 19.56 -9.76 -8.36
C SER A 18 19.97 -8.53 -9.20
N ASP A 19 20.04 -8.68 -10.51
CA ASP A 19 20.47 -7.73 -11.54
C ASP A 19 19.30 -7.17 -12.37
N ILE A 20 18.08 -7.59 -12.06
CA ILE A 20 16.85 -7.13 -12.69
C ILE A 20 16.23 -6.04 -11.84
N SER A 21 15.86 -4.93 -12.47
CA SER A 21 15.04 -3.88 -11.88
C SER A 21 13.94 -3.46 -12.85
N GLU A 22 12.68 -3.63 -12.47
CA GLU A 22 11.54 -3.41 -13.36
C GLU A 22 10.57 -2.40 -12.75
N ALA A 23 10.38 -1.29 -13.46
CA ALA A 23 9.44 -0.25 -13.05
C ALA A 23 8.01 -0.77 -13.21
N MET A 24 7.18 -0.54 -12.20
CA MET A 24 5.80 -0.99 -12.16
C MET A 24 4.88 0.18 -11.83
N THR A 25 3.66 0.13 -12.36
CA THR A 25 2.62 1.12 -12.07
C THR A 25 1.29 0.42 -11.84
N GLY A 26 0.37 1.08 -11.16
CA GLY A 26 -0.99 0.59 -11.04
C GLY A 26 -1.83 1.40 -10.07
N THR A 27 -2.75 0.73 -9.39
CA THR A 27 -3.85 1.37 -8.68
C THR A 27 -3.76 1.14 -7.18
N PHE A 28 -4.18 2.14 -6.42
CA PHE A 28 -4.25 2.15 -4.97
C PHE A 28 -5.67 2.47 -4.50
N GLY A 29 -6.08 1.86 -3.39
CA GLY A 29 -7.27 2.25 -2.65
C GLY A 29 -7.19 1.88 -1.17
N CYS A 30 -7.91 2.62 -0.33
CA CYS A 30 -8.11 2.27 1.07
C CYS A 30 -9.36 2.94 1.64
N THR A 31 -9.77 2.49 2.82
CA THR A 31 -10.77 3.15 3.66
C THR A 31 -10.10 3.65 4.94
N LEU A 32 -10.29 4.93 5.26
CA LEU A 32 -9.82 5.54 6.51
C LEU A 32 -11.02 5.88 7.39
N ASN A 33 -10.98 5.44 8.65
CA ASN A 33 -11.94 5.80 9.67
C ASN A 33 -11.29 6.81 10.64
N PHE A 34 -11.86 8.02 10.73
CA PHE A 34 -11.43 9.09 11.63
C PHE A 34 -12.31 9.18 12.90
N GLY A 35 -12.99 8.08 13.27
CA GLY A 35 -13.81 7.98 14.47
C GLY A 35 -13.00 7.97 15.76
N THR A 36 -13.62 7.54 16.85
CA THR A 36 -12.99 7.48 18.19
C THR A 36 -11.78 6.56 18.26
N THR A 37 -11.80 5.49 17.45
CA THR A 37 -10.67 4.58 17.25
C THR A 37 -10.29 4.65 15.77
N PRO A 38 -9.33 5.51 15.38
CA PRO A 38 -9.03 5.69 13.97
C PRO A 38 -8.29 4.49 13.39
N THR A 39 -8.72 4.02 12.22
CA THR A 39 -8.20 2.81 11.59
C THR A 39 -8.05 2.96 10.08
N VAL A 40 -7.24 2.07 9.51
CA VAL A 40 -7.14 1.84 8.07
C VAL A 40 -7.69 0.45 7.78
N SER A 41 -8.55 0.34 6.79
CA SER A 41 -9.08 -0.94 6.30
C SER A 41 -9.12 -0.97 4.78
N ASN A 42 -9.28 -2.17 4.22
CA ASN A 42 -9.36 -2.40 2.78
C ASN A 42 -8.19 -1.75 2.01
N PHE A 43 -7.01 -1.67 2.64
CA PHE A 43 -5.83 -1.14 1.97
C PHE A 43 -5.43 -2.12 0.89
N ALA A 44 -5.47 -1.64 -0.34
CA ALA A 44 -5.16 -2.41 -1.51
C ALA A 44 -4.28 -1.59 -2.45
N LEU A 45 -3.25 -2.24 -2.98
CA LEU A 45 -2.51 -1.74 -4.13
C LEU A 45 -2.14 -2.88 -5.05
N SER A 46 -2.04 -2.59 -6.33
CA SER A 46 -1.55 -3.53 -7.33
C SER A 46 -0.69 -2.77 -8.31
N VAL A 47 0.52 -3.25 -8.55
CA VAL A 47 1.46 -2.72 -9.54
C VAL A 47 1.90 -3.85 -10.45
N THR A 48 2.02 -3.55 -11.74
CA THR A 48 2.56 -4.47 -12.75
C THR A 48 3.55 -3.74 -13.65
N GLY A 49 4.56 -4.46 -14.13
CA GLY A 49 5.56 -3.96 -15.04
C GLY A 49 6.32 -5.11 -15.69
N ALA A 50 6.48 -5.06 -17.01
CA ALA A 50 7.03 -6.17 -17.80
C ALA A 50 6.40 -7.52 -17.42
N ASN A 51 7.18 -8.41 -16.77
CA ASN A 51 6.77 -9.74 -16.33
C ASN A 51 6.55 -9.86 -14.82
N TYR A 52 6.60 -8.75 -14.06
CA TYR A 52 6.54 -8.76 -12.61
C TYR A 52 5.36 -7.95 -12.07
N ALA A 53 4.94 -8.33 -10.87
CA ALA A 53 3.87 -7.70 -10.13
C ALA A 53 4.17 -7.65 -8.64
N ALA A 54 3.53 -6.71 -7.96
CA ALA A 54 3.40 -6.71 -6.51
C ALA A 54 2.00 -6.24 -6.13
N SER A 55 1.42 -6.83 -5.08
CA SER A 55 0.09 -6.50 -4.60
C SER A 55 -0.02 -6.58 -3.09
N ILE A 56 -0.86 -5.72 -2.55
CA ILE A 56 -1.39 -5.77 -1.19
C ILE A 56 -2.90 -5.80 -1.33
N SER A 57 -3.59 -6.69 -0.63
CA SER A 57 -5.06 -6.76 -0.65
C SER A 57 -5.63 -6.97 0.75
N GLU A 58 -6.72 -6.27 1.04
CA GLU A 58 -7.46 -6.38 2.32
C GLU A 58 -6.60 -6.12 3.56
N ALA A 59 -5.49 -5.39 3.41
CA ALA A 59 -4.64 -5.05 4.53
C ALA A 59 -5.29 -3.98 5.41
N SER A 60 -4.91 -3.99 6.68
CA SER A 60 -5.46 -3.11 7.71
C SER A 60 -4.36 -2.57 8.61
N GLY A 61 -4.68 -1.53 9.36
CA GLY A 61 -3.70 -0.88 10.21
C GLY A 61 -4.28 0.22 11.06
N THR A 62 -3.38 1.00 11.66
CA THR A 62 -3.73 2.12 12.53
C THR A 62 -3.60 3.45 11.81
N LEU A 63 -4.46 4.38 12.20
CA LEU A 63 -4.36 5.78 11.82
C LEU A 63 -4.13 6.61 13.10
N SER A 64 -2.99 7.28 13.19
CA SER A 64 -2.70 8.20 14.29
C SER A 64 -3.18 9.59 13.94
N THR A 65 -4.29 10.05 14.52
CA THR A 65 -4.83 11.41 14.30
C THR A 65 -4.20 12.48 15.20
N THR A 66 -3.34 12.08 16.14
CA THR A 66 -2.51 13.00 16.93
C THR A 66 -1.22 13.29 16.18
N GLY A 67 -0.97 14.57 15.84
CA GLY A 67 0.19 15.00 15.06
C GLY A 67 -0.08 14.99 13.55
N ASN A 68 0.50 14.00 12.84
CA ASN A 68 0.64 14.04 11.37
C ASN A 68 -0.33 13.15 10.59
N ASN A 69 -1.47 12.73 11.17
CA ASN A 69 -2.42 11.81 10.53
C ASN A 69 -1.72 10.60 9.90
N HIS A 70 -0.90 9.91 10.70
CA HIS A 70 0.04 8.90 10.22
C HIS A 70 -0.66 7.54 10.03
N ILE A 71 -0.49 6.95 8.85
CA ILE A 71 -0.97 5.63 8.48
C ILE A 71 0.15 4.62 8.76
N ASN A 72 -0.16 3.54 9.47
CA ASN A 72 0.76 2.43 9.69
C ASN A 72 0.04 1.10 9.46
N LEU A 73 0.39 0.39 8.40
CA LEU A 73 -0.19 -0.92 8.08
C LEU A 73 0.48 -2.03 8.89
N ASP A 74 -0.31 -3.05 9.21
CA ASP A 74 0.20 -4.31 9.74
C ASP A 74 0.44 -5.27 8.56
N TYR A 75 1.71 -5.60 8.31
CA TYR A 75 2.08 -6.51 7.21
C TYR A 75 1.56 -7.94 7.41
N THR A 76 1.19 -8.31 8.65
CA THR A 76 0.57 -9.61 8.94
C THR A 76 -0.93 -9.63 8.62
N SER A 77 -1.51 -8.48 8.30
CA SER A 77 -2.90 -8.36 7.85
C SER A 77 -3.02 -8.33 6.33
N GLY A 78 -4.12 -8.88 5.82
CA GLY A 78 -4.36 -9.00 4.38
C GLY A 78 -3.42 -9.98 3.69
N ALA A 79 -3.35 -9.90 2.37
CA ALA A 79 -2.39 -10.66 1.57
C ALA A 79 -1.37 -9.72 0.91
N TRP A 80 -0.10 -10.12 0.97
CA TRP A 80 1.03 -9.41 0.39
C TRP A 80 1.74 -10.36 -0.56
N GLN A 81 1.80 -10.01 -1.85
CA GLN A 81 2.31 -10.89 -2.88
C GLN A 81 3.22 -10.14 -3.86
N LEU A 82 4.26 -10.81 -4.35
CA LEU A 82 5.16 -10.28 -5.36
C LEU A 82 5.78 -11.38 -6.22
N GLY A 83 6.29 -11.03 -7.39
CA GLY A 83 6.99 -11.94 -8.28
C GLY A 83 6.44 -11.89 -9.69
N PRO A 84 6.63 -12.96 -10.50
CA PRO A 84 6.12 -13.00 -11.87
C PRO A 84 4.60 -12.85 -11.95
N THR A 85 4.07 -12.11 -12.93
CA THR A 85 2.64 -11.78 -13.10
C THR A 85 1.68 -12.97 -13.16
N GLY A 86 2.17 -14.18 -13.49
CA GLY A 86 1.38 -15.41 -13.51
C GLY A 86 1.60 -16.35 -12.31
N SER A 87 2.59 -16.08 -11.47
CA SER A 87 2.93 -16.93 -10.32
C SER A 87 3.57 -16.09 -9.22
N PRO A 88 2.82 -15.13 -8.63
CA PRO A 88 3.32 -14.37 -7.51
C PRO A 88 3.42 -15.28 -6.27
N VAL A 89 4.33 -14.94 -5.39
CA VAL A 89 4.55 -15.64 -4.12
C VAL A 89 4.20 -14.71 -2.96
N SER A 90 3.89 -15.29 -1.80
CA SER A 90 3.64 -14.50 -0.60
C SER A 90 4.91 -13.84 -0.11
N ALA A 91 4.82 -12.57 0.27
CA ALA A 91 5.90 -11.87 0.94
C ALA A 91 6.15 -12.47 2.33
N THR A 92 7.41 -12.53 2.75
CA THR A 92 7.82 -12.96 4.10
C THR A 92 8.02 -11.78 5.04
N TYR A 93 8.09 -10.56 4.49
CA TYR A 93 8.03 -9.30 5.23
C TYR A 93 7.43 -8.19 4.36
N GLY A 94 6.93 -7.15 5.01
CA GLY A 94 6.41 -5.96 4.36
C GLY A 94 6.27 -4.81 5.33
N ASP A 95 6.05 -3.62 4.78
CA ASP A 95 5.68 -2.43 5.54
C ASP A 95 5.00 -1.43 4.59
N ALA A 96 4.00 -0.70 5.09
CA ALA A 96 3.41 0.41 4.36
C ALA A 96 3.03 1.52 5.34
N LYS A 97 3.48 2.74 5.03
CA LYS A 97 3.31 3.92 5.87
C LYS A 97 2.91 5.11 5.03
N GLY A 98 2.17 6.03 5.62
CA GLY A 98 1.78 7.24 4.91
C GLY A 98 1.16 8.30 5.79
N SER A 99 0.54 9.27 5.16
CA SER A 99 -0.16 10.36 5.84
C SER A 99 -1.35 10.84 5.04
N VAL A 100 -2.26 11.50 5.74
CA VAL A 100 -3.39 12.22 5.16
C VAL A 100 -2.98 13.69 4.96
N TYR A 101 -3.25 14.22 3.77
CA TYR A 101 -2.89 15.57 3.35
C TYR A 101 -4.13 16.41 2.99
N GLY A 102 -3.94 17.73 3.04
CA GLY A 102 -4.99 18.71 2.76
C GLY A 102 -5.79 19.09 4.01
N THR A 103 -6.42 20.27 3.96
CA THR A 103 -7.06 20.90 5.13
C THR A 103 -8.22 20.05 5.66
N ASN A 104 -8.90 19.32 4.78
CA ASN A 104 -10.01 18.43 5.10
C ASN A 104 -9.70 16.99 4.70
N GLY A 105 -8.44 16.57 4.73
CA GLY A 105 -8.04 15.21 4.36
C GLY A 105 -8.45 14.85 2.93
N GLU A 106 -8.22 15.75 1.98
CA GLU A 106 -8.59 15.55 0.58
C GLU A 106 -7.73 14.49 -0.11
N ALA A 107 -6.52 14.23 0.40
CA ALA A 107 -5.56 13.32 -0.20
C ALA A 107 -4.85 12.43 0.83
N VAL A 108 -4.30 11.32 0.36
CA VAL A 108 -3.44 10.41 1.11
C VAL A 108 -2.24 10.04 0.26
N GLY A 109 -1.13 9.71 0.90
CA GLY A 109 0.02 9.15 0.22
C GLY A 109 1.01 8.55 1.17
N GLY A 110 1.94 7.78 0.63
CA GLY A 110 2.89 7.05 1.44
C GLY A 110 3.83 6.18 0.64
N VAL A 111 4.57 5.34 1.36
CA VAL A 111 5.54 4.39 0.84
C VAL A 111 5.12 2.98 1.24
N TRP A 112 5.49 2.02 0.41
CA TRP A 112 5.29 0.60 0.69
C TRP A 112 6.55 -0.18 0.28
N LYS A 113 6.81 -1.28 0.96
CA LYS A 113 7.86 -2.25 0.62
C LYS A 113 7.44 -3.66 0.99
N MET A 114 7.94 -4.65 0.26
CA MET A 114 7.78 -6.06 0.58
C MET A 114 8.90 -6.90 -0.02
N GLY A 115 9.07 -8.11 0.49
CA GLY A 115 9.99 -9.07 -0.10
C GLY A 115 9.74 -10.51 0.32
N GLU A 116 10.39 -11.42 -0.39
CA GLU A 116 10.41 -12.86 -0.15
C GLU A 116 11.88 -13.31 -0.18
N ASP A 117 12.46 -13.57 0.99
CA ASP A 117 13.89 -13.85 1.17
C ASP A 117 14.21 -15.35 1.35
N VAL A 118 13.22 -16.24 1.32
CA VAL A 118 13.43 -17.67 1.62
C VAL A 118 13.83 -18.46 0.38
N TYR A 119 13.17 -18.24 -0.75
CA TYR A 119 13.39 -19.05 -1.95
C TYR A 119 13.85 -18.25 -3.17
N TYR A 120 13.28 -17.06 -3.37
CA TYR A 120 13.42 -16.33 -4.62
C TYR A 120 14.20 -15.02 -4.49
N ASN A 121 14.33 -14.46 -3.29
CA ASN A 121 14.93 -13.13 -3.06
C ASN A 121 14.26 -12.05 -3.92
N TYR A 122 12.93 -12.09 -3.96
CA TYR A 122 12.13 -11.06 -4.64
C TYR A 122 11.94 -9.89 -3.70
N HIS A 123 11.97 -8.68 -4.26
CA HIS A 123 11.81 -7.46 -3.51
C HIS A 123 11.04 -6.43 -4.33
N ALA A 124 10.22 -5.62 -3.66
CA ALA A 124 9.57 -4.49 -4.29
C ALA A 124 9.43 -3.33 -3.29
N THR A 125 9.59 -2.10 -3.78
CA THR A 125 9.25 -0.88 -3.04
C THR A 125 8.47 0.06 -3.92
N GLY A 126 7.79 1.02 -3.32
CA GLY A 126 7.13 2.05 -4.07
C GLY A 126 6.50 3.15 -3.24
N VAL A 127 5.72 3.96 -3.95
CA VAL A 127 4.91 5.04 -3.41
C VAL A 127 3.46 4.83 -3.82
N TYR A 128 2.53 5.24 -2.97
CA TYR A 128 1.12 5.32 -3.30
C TYR A 128 0.59 6.72 -3.04
N GLN A 129 -0.43 7.12 -3.79
CA GLN A 129 -1.17 8.35 -3.57
C GLN A 129 -2.63 8.16 -3.98
N GLY A 130 -3.53 8.82 -3.27
CA GLY A 130 -4.94 8.80 -3.59
C GLY A 130 -5.68 10.04 -3.12
N THR A 131 -6.81 10.30 -3.75
CA THR A 131 -7.74 11.35 -3.35
C THR A 131 -9.00 10.75 -2.76
N LYS A 132 -9.59 11.47 -1.82
CA LYS A 132 -10.88 11.12 -1.23
C LYS A 132 -11.94 11.03 -2.32
N VAL A 133 -12.70 9.94 -2.34
CA VAL A 133 -13.86 9.79 -3.23
C VAL A 133 -14.98 10.70 -2.72
N VAL A 134 -15.53 11.53 -3.60
CA VAL A 134 -16.67 12.39 -3.30
C VAL A 134 -17.94 11.62 -3.66
N GLU A 135 -18.83 11.45 -2.69
CA GLU A 135 -20.21 11.00 -2.92
C GLU A 135 -21.10 12.19 -3.30
#